data_AF-A0AAN7P8W4-F1
#
_entry.id   AF-A0AAN7P8W4-F1
#
_cell.length_a   1.000
_cell.length_b   1.000
_cell.length_c   1.000
_cell.angle_alpha   90.00
_cell.angle_beta   90.00
_cell.angle_gamma   90.00
#
_symmetry.space_group_name_H-M   'P 1'
#
loop_
_entity.id
_entity.type
_entity.pdbx_description
1 polymer ?
#
loop_
_entity_poly.entity_id
_entity_poly.type
_entity_poly.pdbx_seq_one_letter_code
_entity_poly.pdbx_strand_id
1 'polypeptide(L)'
;MVSLVICFAIVHFCITKPSLAMSSSVFQAWYKSINPVVEECISETGVDAKTARKLFEIILPDEGEVRCFVKCLDTKLGFLRPDGSFDKAVMMEKLDHLTPEIAVECVDKFEAEPDSCLKSYKASTCIAAKVLFSE
;
A
#
# COMPACT_ATOMS: atom_id res chain seq x y z
N MET A 1 50.26 -8.35 -10.51
CA MET A 1 49.63 -7.29 -9.69
C MET A 1 48.42 -6.62 -10.33
N VAL A 2 48.19 -6.76 -11.65
CA VAL A 2 47.01 -6.17 -12.33
C VAL A 2 45.75 -7.04 -12.19
N SER A 3 45.89 -8.38 -12.17
CA SER A 3 44.74 -9.30 -12.09
C SER A 3 43.99 -9.32 -10.75
N LEU A 4 44.62 -8.89 -9.64
CA LEU A 4 43.98 -8.86 -8.31
C LEU A 4 43.10 -7.62 -8.09
N VAL A 5 43.40 -6.51 -8.79
CA VAL A 5 42.69 -5.24 -8.67
C VAL A 5 41.33 -5.29 -9.39
N ILE A 6 41.26 -6.07 -10.48
CA ILE A 6 40.04 -6.24 -11.29
C ILE A 6 38.95 -7.00 -10.50
N CYS A 7 39.32 -7.96 -9.64
CA CYS A 7 38.37 -8.70 -8.82
C CYS A 7 37.72 -7.82 -7.73
N PHE A 8 38.43 -6.84 -7.18
CA PHE A 8 37.87 -5.98 -6.11
C PHE A 8 36.86 -4.95 -6.64
N ALA A 9 37.04 -4.47 -7.88
CA ALA A 9 36.11 -3.53 -8.50
C ALA A 9 34.74 -4.16 -8.83
N ILE A 10 34.71 -5.46 -9.15
CA ILE A 10 33.48 -6.18 -9.48
C ILE A 10 32.65 -6.51 -8.22
N VAL A 11 33.31 -6.73 -7.08
CA VAL A 11 32.62 -7.08 -5.81
C VAL A 11 31.88 -5.89 -5.20
N HIS A 12 32.37 -4.65 -5.36
CA HIS A 12 31.68 -3.46 -4.84
C HIS A 12 30.40 -3.10 -5.61
N PHE A 13 30.30 -3.45 -6.89
CA PHE A 13 29.11 -3.17 -7.70
C PHE A 13 27.92 -4.08 -7.37
N CYS A 14 28.15 -5.25 -6.76
CA CYS A 14 27.09 -6.20 -6.39
C CYS A 14 26.50 -6.01 -4.98
N ILE A 15 27.17 -5.25 -4.10
CA ILE A 15 26.74 -5.12 -2.69
C ILE A 15 25.78 -3.94 -2.50
N THR A 16 25.80 -2.93 -3.36
CA THR A 16 24.72 -1.95 -3.42
C THR A 16 23.59 -2.55 -4.25
N LYS A 17 22.83 -3.50 -3.67
CA LYS A 17 21.41 -3.57 -4.06
C LYS A 17 20.87 -2.20 -3.72
N PRO A 18 20.47 -1.34 -4.68
CA PRO A 18 19.66 -0.21 -4.30
C PRO A 18 18.49 -0.83 -3.55
N SER A 19 18.34 -0.53 -2.25
CA SER A 19 17.05 -0.78 -1.63
C SER A 19 16.08 -0.10 -2.57
N LEU A 20 15.07 -0.82 -3.07
CA LEU A 20 13.88 -0.18 -3.64
C LEU A 20 13.25 0.61 -2.49
N ALA A 21 13.88 1.71 -2.10
CA ALA A 21 13.28 2.74 -1.30
C ALA A 21 12.31 3.35 -2.28
N MET A 22 11.06 2.91 -2.15
CA MET A 22 9.90 3.37 -2.90
C MET A 22 9.84 4.90 -2.77
N SER A 23 10.53 5.58 -3.67
CA SER A 23 10.62 7.04 -3.78
C SER A 23 9.91 7.50 -5.04
N SER A 24 8.95 6.71 -5.52
CA SER A 24 8.05 7.13 -6.59
C SER A 24 7.22 8.31 -6.10
N SER A 25 6.93 9.26 -6.99
CA SER A 25 6.02 10.38 -6.72
C SER A 25 4.66 9.89 -6.18
N VAL A 26 4.19 8.73 -6.65
CA VAL A 26 2.99 8.02 -6.17
C VAL A 26 3.05 7.81 -4.66
N PHE A 27 4.16 7.27 -4.17
CA PHE A 27 4.34 6.97 -2.77
C PHE A 27 4.20 8.22 -1.89
N GLN A 28 4.86 9.31 -2.29
CA GLN A 28 4.77 10.58 -1.54
C GLN A 28 3.36 11.18 -1.57
N ALA A 29 2.64 11.05 -2.69
CA ALA A 29 1.26 11.51 -2.80
C ALA A 29 0.35 10.71 -1.86
N TRP A 30 0.44 9.38 -1.89
CA TRP A 30 -0.38 8.51 -1.05
C TRP A 30 -0.04 8.67 0.43
N TYR A 31 1.24 8.85 0.77
CA TYR A 31 1.67 9.16 2.13
C TYR A 31 0.96 10.41 2.68
N LYS A 32 0.91 11.49 1.91
CA LYS A 32 0.23 12.73 2.34
C LYS A 32 -1.27 12.53 2.58
N SER A 33 -1.93 11.70 1.77
CA SER A 33 -3.35 11.41 1.91
C SER A 33 -3.66 10.52 3.11
N ILE A 34 -2.85 9.48 3.34
CA ILE A 34 -3.16 8.40 4.29
C ILE A 34 -2.54 8.63 5.67
N ASN A 35 -1.31 9.16 5.74
CA ASN A 35 -0.58 9.33 7.02
C ASN A 35 -1.35 10.08 8.12
N PRO A 36 -2.19 11.11 7.84
CA PRO A 36 -2.94 11.81 8.87
C PRO A 36 -3.85 10.94 9.74
N VAL A 37 -4.31 9.79 9.22
CA VAL A 37 -5.26 8.91 9.91
C VAL A 37 -4.62 7.63 10.46
N VAL A 38 -3.31 7.43 10.23
CA VAL A 38 -2.62 6.18 10.61
C VAL A 38 -2.61 5.95 12.12
N GLU A 39 -2.26 6.96 12.92
CA GLU A 39 -2.22 6.81 14.39
C GLU A 39 -3.59 6.51 14.99
N GLU A 40 -4.63 7.15 14.47
CA GLU A 40 -6.01 6.90 14.87
C GLU A 40 -6.39 5.44 14.56
N CYS A 41 -6.07 4.96 13.36
CA CYS A 41 -6.36 3.59 12.98
C CYS A 41 -5.53 2.54 13.74
N ILE A 42 -4.28 2.86 14.12
CA ILE A 42 -3.51 2.00 15.03
C ILE A 42 -4.22 1.88 16.37
N SER A 43 -4.70 3.00 16.92
CA SER A 43 -5.41 3.02 18.20
C SER A 43 -6.75 2.28 18.14
N GLU A 44 -7.49 2.39 17.04
CA GLU A 44 -8.82 1.76 16.91
C GLU A 44 -8.75 0.25 16.72
N THR A 45 -7.76 -0.26 15.99
CA THR A 45 -7.69 -1.68 15.63
C THR A 45 -6.79 -2.49 16.52
N GLY A 46 -5.88 -1.84 17.27
CA GLY A 46 -4.91 -2.52 18.12
C GLY A 46 -3.78 -3.21 17.34
N VAL A 47 -3.68 -2.99 16.02
CA VAL A 47 -2.60 -3.53 15.20
C VAL A 47 -1.24 -3.13 15.75
N ASP A 48 -0.25 -4.02 15.67
CA ASP A 48 1.12 -3.70 16.04
C ASP A 48 1.62 -2.45 15.29
N ALA A 49 1.98 -1.41 16.06
CA ALA A 49 2.37 -0.12 15.49
C ALA A 49 3.60 -0.22 14.58
N LYS A 50 4.52 -1.15 14.86
CA LYS A 50 5.69 -1.37 13.99
C LYS A 50 5.28 -1.97 12.65
N THR A 51 4.28 -2.83 12.64
CA THR A 51 3.69 -3.42 11.43
C THR A 51 2.92 -2.38 10.64
N ALA A 52 2.03 -1.62 11.29
CA ALA A 52 1.24 -0.58 10.62
C ALA A 52 2.09 0.51 9.96
N ARG A 53 3.18 0.96 10.61
CA ARG A 53 4.08 1.97 10.06
C ARG A 53 4.86 1.51 8.82
N LYS A 54 4.88 0.20 8.53
CA LYS A 54 5.46 -0.35 7.30
C LYS A 54 4.52 -0.34 6.10
N LEU A 55 3.29 0.21 6.23
CA LEU A 55 2.27 0.35 5.16
C LEU A 55 2.85 0.84 3.82
N PHE A 56 3.90 1.62 3.96
CA PHE A 56 4.52 2.42 2.95
C PHE A 56 5.87 1.86 2.45
N GLU A 57 6.38 0.84 3.12
CA GLU A 57 7.67 0.23 2.80
C GLU A 57 7.48 -1.12 2.14
N ILE A 58 6.41 -1.83 2.50
CA ILE A 58 6.11 -3.20 2.07
C ILE A 58 4.61 -3.37 1.86
N ILE A 59 4.24 -4.45 1.16
CA ILE A 59 2.89 -5.00 1.28
C ILE A 59 2.74 -5.54 2.71
N LEU A 60 1.75 -5.03 3.43
CA LEU A 60 1.44 -5.49 4.78
C LEU A 60 1.00 -6.96 4.77
N PRO A 61 1.25 -7.72 5.84
CA PRO A 61 0.86 -9.13 5.89
C PRO A 61 -0.66 -9.30 5.94
N ASP A 62 -1.14 -10.40 5.38
CA ASP A 62 -2.57 -10.73 5.32
C ASP A 62 -3.08 -11.32 6.65
N GLU A 63 -3.07 -10.50 7.70
CA GLU A 63 -3.42 -10.87 9.07
C GLU A 63 -4.67 -10.12 9.56
N GLY A 64 -5.43 -10.70 10.50
CA GLY A 64 -6.73 -10.18 10.94
C GLY A 64 -6.72 -8.69 11.32
N GLU A 65 -5.83 -8.30 12.23
CA GLU A 65 -5.71 -6.91 12.70
C GLU A 65 -5.23 -5.96 11.61
N VAL A 66 -4.35 -6.44 10.72
CA VAL A 66 -3.85 -5.68 9.58
C VAL A 66 -4.94 -5.42 8.55
N ARG A 67 -5.79 -6.41 8.26
CA ARG A 67 -6.95 -6.24 7.37
C ARG A 67 -7.89 -5.16 7.90
N CYS A 68 -8.19 -5.21 9.19
CA CYS A 68 -9.08 -4.21 9.80
C CYS A 68 -8.41 -2.83 9.92
N PHE A 69 -7.09 -2.77 10.08
CA PHE A 69 -6.33 -1.51 9.97
C PHE A 69 -6.51 -0.88 8.59
N VAL A 70 -6.38 -1.65 7.49
CA VAL A 70 -6.63 -1.14 6.13
C VAL A 70 -8.07 -0.65 5.96
N LYS A 71 -9.05 -1.41 6.46
CA LYS A 71 -10.46 -0.99 6.46
C LYS A 71 -10.71 0.31 7.23
N CYS A 72 -10.02 0.50 8.36
CA CYS A 72 -10.08 1.76 9.09
C CYS A 72 -9.57 2.93 8.24
N LEU A 73 -8.41 2.78 7.59
CA LEU A 73 -7.87 3.80 6.69
C LEU A 73 -8.87 4.14 5.59
N ASP A 74 -9.40 3.12 4.90
CA ASP A 74 -10.39 3.32 3.83
C ASP A 74 -11.63 4.07 4.33
N THR A 75 -12.09 3.77 5.54
CA THR A 75 -13.26 4.44 6.15
C THR A 75 -12.95 5.91 6.47
N LYS A 76 -11.81 6.20 7.13
CA LYS A 76 -11.44 7.56 7.55
C LYS A 76 -11.12 8.46 6.35
N LEU A 77 -10.61 7.87 5.28
CA LEU A 77 -10.33 8.58 4.02
C LEU A 77 -11.59 8.83 3.19
N GLY A 78 -12.71 8.19 3.53
CA GLY A 78 -13.97 8.27 2.79
C GLY A 78 -14.01 7.35 1.57
N PHE A 79 -13.04 6.43 1.45
CA PHE A 79 -13.01 5.43 0.37
C PHE A 79 -14.04 4.33 0.59
N LEU A 80 -14.28 3.93 1.84
CA LEU A 80 -15.30 2.94 2.20
C LEU A 80 -16.48 3.63 2.88
N ARG A 81 -17.68 3.48 2.31
CA ARG A 81 -18.92 4.02 2.85
C ARG A 81 -19.48 3.14 3.99
N PRO A 82 -20.38 3.67 4.83
CA PRO A 82 -21.00 2.90 5.92
C PRO A 82 -21.76 1.64 5.47
N ASP A 83 -22.23 1.61 4.21
CA ASP A 83 -22.91 0.46 3.61
C ASP A 83 -21.95 -0.63 3.09
N GLY A 84 -20.63 -0.42 3.23
CA GLY A 84 -19.60 -1.36 2.78
C GLY A 84 -19.26 -1.26 1.29
N SER A 85 -19.78 -0.26 0.57
CA SER A 85 -19.41 0.06 -0.81
C SER A 85 -18.20 1.00 -0.86
N PHE A 86 -17.38 0.86 -1.90
CA PHE A 86 -16.28 1.78 -2.15
C PHE A 86 -16.74 3.01 -2.94
N ASP A 87 -16.22 4.17 -2.58
CA ASP A 87 -16.34 5.42 -3.33
C ASP A 87 -15.13 5.61 -4.26
N LYS A 88 -15.21 4.97 -5.44
CA LYS A 88 -14.14 5.02 -6.45
C LYS A 88 -13.81 6.45 -6.88
N ALA A 89 -14.77 7.38 -6.86
CA ALA A 89 -14.54 8.76 -7.23
C ALA A 89 -13.64 9.47 -6.21
N VAL A 90 -13.93 9.31 -4.91
CA VAL A 90 -13.08 9.83 -3.83
C VAL A 90 -11.70 9.19 -3.83
N MET A 91 -11.62 7.89 -4.15
CA MET A 91 -10.34 7.19 -4.29
C MET A 91 -9.48 7.82 -5.39
N MET A 92 -10.02 8.02 -6.59
CA MET A 92 -9.29 8.63 -7.71
C MET A 92 -8.93 10.10 -7.48
N GLU A 93 -9.72 10.83 -6.68
CA GLU A 93 -9.40 12.20 -6.28
C GLU A 93 -8.17 12.25 -5.34
N LYS A 94 -8.06 11.31 -4.40
CA LYS A 94 -7.04 11.35 -3.34
C LYS A 94 -5.81 10.48 -3.59
N LEU A 95 -5.93 9.46 -4.44
CA LEU A 95 -4.86 8.53 -4.77
C LEU A 95 -4.37 8.82 -6.19
N ASP A 96 -3.28 9.59 -6.26
CA ASP A 96 -2.63 9.89 -7.52
C ASP A 96 -2.23 8.59 -8.26
N HIS A 97 -2.30 8.61 -9.59
CA HIS A 97 -2.08 7.47 -10.48
C HIS A 97 -3.07 6.29 -10.35
N LEU A 98 -4.12 6.39 -9.53
CA LEU A 98 -5.24 5.45 -9.59
C LEU A 98 -6.13 5.76 -10.79
N THR A 99 -6.11 4.90 -11.81
CA THR A 99 -6.99 5.04 -12.98
C THR A 99 -8.37 4.40 -12.74
N PRO A 100 -9.41 4.80 -13.49
CA PRO A 100 -10.71 4.17 -13.43
C PRO A 100 -10.66 2.66 -13.67
N GLU A 101 -9.81 2.20 -14.59
CA GLU A 101 -9.65 0.80 -14.94
C GLU A 101 -9.12 0.00 -13.75
N ILE A 102 -8.06 0.48 -13.07
CA ILE A 102 -7.49 -0.17 -11.89
C ILE A 102 -8.51 -0.17 -10.74
N ALA A 103 -9.19 0.96 -10.52
CA ALA A 103 -10.21 1.08 -9.48
C ALA A 103 -11.36 0.08 -9.69
N VAL A 104 -11.90 0.00 -10.91
CA VAL A 104 -12.94 -0.97 -11.28
C VAL A 104 -12.43 -2.39 -11.11
N GLU A 105 -11.28 -2.72 -11.67
CA GLU A 105 -10.75 -4.08 -11.63
C GLU A 105 -10.53 -4.56 -10.19
N CYS A 106 -9.92 -3.74 -9.33
CA CYS A 106 -9.60 -4.16 -7.97
C CYS A 106 -10.78 -4.08 -7.01
N VAL A 107 -11.66 -3.08 -7.11
CA VAL A 107 -12.80 -2.94 -6.20
C VAL A 107 -13.89 -3.95 -6.53
N ASP A 108 -14.24 -4.10 -7.81
CA ASP A 108 -15.40 -4.93 -8.20
C ASP A 108 -15.08 -6.41 -8.06
N LYS A 109 -13.81 -6.79 -8.23
CA LYS A 109 -13.31 -8.15 -7.98
C LYS A 109 -13.61 -8.65 -6.56
N PHE A 110 -13.71 -7.75 -5.58
CA PHE A 110 -13.94 -8.11 -4.18
C PHE A 110 -15.26 -7.55 -3.64
N GLU A 111 -16.18 -7.09 -4.50
CA GLU A 111 -17.43 -6.48 -4.06
C GLU A 111 -18.29 -7.43 -3.19
N ALA A 112 -18.33 -8.71 -3.59
CA ALA A 112 -19.10 -9.77 -2.94
C ALA A 112 -18.42 -10.38 -1.69
N GLU A 113 -17.26 -9.89 -1.27
CA GLU A 113 -16.60 -10.35 -0.04
C GLU A 113 -17.38 -9.86 1.21
N PRO A 114 -17.96 -10.77 2.02
CA PRO A 114 -18.78 -10.38 3.18
C PRO A 114 -17.95 -9.84 4.36
N ASP A 115 -16.69 -10.24 4.50
CA ASP A 115 -15.82 -9.69 5.53
C ASP A 115 -15.28 -8.34 5.07
N SER A 116 -15.80 -7.25 5.66
CA SER A 116 -15.39 -5.89 5.32
C SER A 116 -13.89 -5.62 5.52
N CYS A 117 -13.24 -6.26 6.50
CA CYS A 117 -11.80 -6.10 6.71
C CYS A 117 -11.04 -6.79 5.57
N LEU A 118 -11.42 -8.02 5.24
CA LEU A 118 -10.79 -8.77 4.15
C LEU A 118 -11.04 -8.11 2.79
N LYS A 119 -12.24 -7.58 2.57
CA LYS A 119 -12.62 -6.82 1.36
C LYS A 119 -11.70 -5.62 1.16
N SER A 120 -11.56 -4.79 2.19
CA SER A 120 -10.66 -3.63 2.17
C SER A 120 -9.22 -4.01 1.91
N TYR A 121 -8.72 -5.01 2.63
CA TYR A 121 -7.36 -5.49 2.43
C TYR A 121 -7.11 -5.95 1.00
N LYS A 122 -7.99 -6.79 0.44
CA LYS A 122 -7.83 -7.34 -0.92
C LYS A 122 -7.91 -6.24 -2.00
N ALA A 123 -8.86 -5.32 -1.87
CA ALA A 123 -9.01 -4.21 -2.83
C ALA A 123 -7.78 -3.28 -2.79
N SER A 124 -7.37 -2.84 -1.60
CA SER A 124 -6.26 -1.88 -1.44
C SER A 124 -4.91 -2.49 -1.78
N THR A 125 -4.67 -3.78 -1.48
CA THR A 125 -3.44 -4.48 -1.92
C THR A 125 -3.41 -4.73 -3.42
N CYS A 126 -4.55 -5.01 -4.05
CA CYS A 126 -4.65 -5.09 -5.51
C CYS A 126 -4.30 -3.75 -6.18
N ILE A 127 -4.86 -2.64 -5.68
CA ILE A 127 -4.57 -1.29 -6.18
C ILE A 127 -3.10 -0.95 -5.99
N ALA A 128 -2.57 -1.13 -4.77
CA ALA A 128 -1.17 -0.87 -4.49
C ALA A 128 -0.25 -1.69 -5.40
N ALA A 129 -0.54 -2.98 -5.59
CA ALA A 129 0.26 -3.82 -6.48
C ALA A 129 0.22 -3.35 -7.94
N LYS A 130 -0.95 -2.94 -8.44
CA LYS A 130 -1.08 -2.46 -9.82
C LYS A 130 -0.47 -1.10 -10.04
N VAL A 131 -0.56 -0.18 -9.08
CA VAL A 131 -0.02 1.19 -9.26
C VAL A 131 1.48 1.23 -8.99
N LEU A 132 1.97 0.48 -7.99
CA LEU A 132 3.37 0.55 -7.56
C LEU A 132 4.29 -0.39 -8.35
N PHE A 133 3.76 -1.40 -9.05
CA PHE A 133 4.55 -2.35 -9.85
C PHE A 133 4.16 -2.36 -11.34
N SER A 134 3.49 -1.32 -11.85
CA SER A 134 3.17 -1.16 -13.27
C SER A 134 4.29 -0.55 -14.13
N GLU A 135 5.55 -0.55 -13.66
CA GLU A 135 6.71 -0.17 -14.47
C GLU A 135 7.17 -1.29 -15.42
#